data_AF-A0A8X6V321-F1
#
_entry.id   AF-A0A8X6V321-F1
#
_cell.length_a   1.000
_cell.length_b   1.000
_cell.length_c   1.000
_cell.angle_alpha   90.00
_cell.angle_beta   90.00
_cell.angle_gamma   90.00
#
_symmetry.space_group_name_H-M   'P 1'
#
loop_
_entity.id
_entity.type
_entity.pdbx_description
1 polymer ?
#
loop_
_entity_poly.entity_id
_entity_poly.type
_entity_poly.pdbx_seq_one_letter_code
_entity_poly.pdbx_strand_id
1 'polypeptide(L)'
;MRTSIYLAVTAKRNRRSTASDLSRQLSSATGTTLSRQTVYRRLGHIGLNARKPVRCVPHTATHCLLQLTWSRKHALWTPQQGSCVMFSNKYRFILQSDSRRTLI
;
A
#
# COMPACT_ATOMS: atom_id res chain seq x y z
N MET A 1 -20.07 5.53 18.82
CA MET A 1 -19.43 4.54 17.91
C MET A 1 -19.26 4.99 16.45
N ARG A 2 -20.07 5.91 15.90
CA ARG A 2 -19.99 6.39 14.50
C ARG A 2 -18.61 6.95 14.06
N THR A 3 -17.93 7.71 14.92
CA THR A 3 -16.65 8.37 14.57
C THR A 3 -15.47 7.39 14.42
N SER A 4 -15.48 6.25 15.12
CA SER A 4 -14.43 5.23 15.01
C SER A 4 -14.49 4.44 13.70
N ILE A 5 -15.71 4.18 13.20
CA ILE A 5 -15.91 3.51 11.90
C ILE A 5 -15.48 4.45 10.76
N TYR A 6 -15.86 5.72 10.84
CA TYR A 6 -15.44 6.73 9.86
C TYR A 6 -13.91 6.83 9.78
N LEU A 7 -13.23 6.91 10.94
CA LEU A 7 -11.76 6.94 10.99
C LEU A 7 -11.12 5.71 10.33
N ALA A 8 -11.66 4.51 10.58
CA ALA A 8 -11.15 3.28 9.99
C ALA A 8 -11.31 3.25 8.46
N VAL A 9 -12.49 3.63 7.95
CA VAL A 9 -12.76 3.64 6.50
C VAL A 9 -11.89 4.68 5.80
N THR A 10 -11.80 5.89 6.34
CA THR A 10 -11.04 6.99 5.75
C THR A 10 -9.53 6.70 5.77
N ALA A 11 -9.02 6.14 6.87
CA ALA A 11 -7.61 5.72 6.97
C ALA A 11 -7.28 4.57 5.99
N LYS A 12 -8.19 3.61 5.79
CA LYS A 12 -8.00 2.51 4.83
C LYS A 12 -8.04 2.99 3.38
N ARG A 13 -8.91 3.95 3.04
CA ARG A 13 -8.99 4.56 1.70
C ARG A 13 -7.75 5.39 1.39
N ASN A 14 -7.28 6.20 2.35
CA ASN A 14 -6.14 7.09 2.18
C ASN A 14 -4.94 6.66 3.01
N ARG A 15 -4.23 5.62 2.55
CA ARG A 15 -3.10 5.00 3.28
C ARG A 15 -1.93 5.96 3.61
N ARG A 16 -1.88 7.13 2.98
CA ARG A 16 -0.85 8.16 3.19
C ARG A 16 -1.29 9.30 4.12
N SER A 17 -2.57 9.35 4.52
CA SER A 17 -3.09 10.41 5.38
C SER A 17 -2.53 10.31 6.79
N THR A 18 -2.17 11.46 7.37
CA THR A 18 -1.67 11.54 8.73
C THR A 18 -2.82 11.59 9.74
N ALA A 19 -2.52 11.36 11.03
CA ALA A 19 -3.50 11.52 12.10
C ALA A 19 -4.07 12.95 12.19
N SER A 20 -3.28 13.96 11.80
CA SER A 20 -3.74 15.36 11.72
C SER A 20 -4.70 15.57 10.56
N ASP A 21 -4.46 14.95 9.40
CA ASP A 21 -5.37 15.02 8.25
C ASP A 21 -6.70 14.34 8.55
N LEU A 22 -6.65 13.17 9.20
CA LEU A 22 -7.83 12.42 9.62
C LEU A 22 -8.63 13.17 10.69
N SER A 23 -7.95 13.85 11.63
CA SER A 23 -8.59 14.73 12.60
C SER A 23 -9.37 15.85 11.91
N ARG A 24 -8.73 16.57 10.99
CA ARG A 24 -9.35 17.66 10.21
C ARG A 24 -10.53 17.17 9.37
N GLN A 25 -10.40 16.03 8.68
CA GLN A 25 -11.49 15.45 7.89
C GLN A 25 -12.68 15.06 8.77
N LEU A 26 -12.43 14.49 9.94
CA LEU A 26 -13.48 14.14 10.90
C LEU A 26 -14.16 15.39 11.47
N SER A 27 -13.39 16.43 11.84
CA SER A 27 -13.94 17.71 12.27
C SER A 27 -14.85 18.32 11.22
N SER A 28 -14.44 18.33 9.95
CA SER A 28 -15.26 18.86 8.85
C SER A 28 -16.52 18.02 8.59
N ALA A 29 -16.44 16.69 8.72
CA ALA A 29 -17.55 15.79 8.39
C ALA A 29 -18.57 15.62 9.53
N THR A 30 -18.16 15.75 10.79
CA THR A 30 -19.00 15.41 11.95
C THR A 30 -19.06 16.54 12.99
N GLY A 31 -18.36 17.66 12.77
CA GLY A 31 -18.30 18.79 13.71
C GLY A 31 -17.56 18.48 15.03
N THR A 32 -17.00 17.27 15.15
CA THR A 32 -16.33 16.80 16.37
C THR A 32 -14.83 16.82 16.19
N THR A 33 -14.16 17.70 16.93
CA THR A 33 -12.71 17.81 16.91
C THR A 33 -12.08 16.79 17.84
N LEU A 34 -11.30 15.88 17.25
CA LEU A 34 -10.46 14.95 18.00
C LEU A 34 -9.01 15.39 17.91
N SER A 35 -8.31 15.37 19.04
CA SER A 35 -6.87 15.60 19.04
C SER A 35 -6.15 14.50 18.23
N ARG A 36 -4.98 14.86 17.70
CA ARG A 36 -4.09 13.93 16.99
C ARG A 36 -3.81 12.68 17.83
N GLN A 37 -3.60 12.83 19.13
CA GLN A 37 -3.31 11.73 20.05
C GLN A 37 -4.51 10.78 20.20
N THR A 38 -5.72 11.32 20.30
CA THR A 38 -6.95 10.52 20.36
C THR A 38 -7.17 9.74 19.07
N VAL A 39 -6.92 10.36 17.91
CA VAL A 39 -6.96 9.67 16.61
C VAL A 39 -5.94 8.53 16.56
N TYR A 40 -4.70 8.77 17.01
CA TYR A 40 -3.65 7.77 17.04
C TYR A 40 -4.02 6.56 17.91
N ARG A 41 -4.49 6.79 19.15
CA ARG A 41 -4.93 5.73 20.06
C ARG A 41 -6.09 4.91 19.47
N ARG A 42 -7.09 5.58 18.88
CA ARG A 42 -8.23 4.90 18.25
C ARG A 42 -7.84 4.04 17.06
N LEU A 43 -6.93 4.53 16.20
CA LEU A 43 -6.41 3.74 15.09
C LEU A 43 -5.63 2.52 15.60
N GLY A 44 -4.83 2.67 16.65
CA GLY A 44 -4.14 1.57 17.32
C GLY A 44 -5.08 0.50 17.88
N HIS A 45 -6.18 0.90 18.54
CA HIS A 45 -7.22 -0.03 19.01
C HIS A 45 -7.88 -0.81 17.86
N ILE A 46 -7.95 -0.23 16.66
CA ILE A 46 -8.50 -0.86 15.45
C ILE A 46 -7.42 -1.71 14.73
N GLY A 47 -6.17 -1.70 15.21
CA GLY A 47 -5.04 -2.40 14.59
C GLY A 47 -4.45 -1.68 13.36
N LEU A 48 -4.81 -0.42 13.13
CA LEU A 48 -4.26 0.40 12.06
C LEU A 48 -3.04 1.17 12.56
N ASN A 49 -1.87 0.72 12.13
CA ASN A 49 -0.58 1.34 12.45
C ASN A 49 0.07 1.92 11.21
N ALA A 50 0.81 3.01 11.40
CA ALA A 50 1.64 3.57 10.35
C ALA A 50 2.68 2.54 9.89
N ARG A 51 2.87 2.40 8.58
CA ARG A 51 3.92 1.57 7.99
C ARG A 51 4.92 2.45 7.28
N LYS A 52 6.21 2.12 7.43
CA LYS A 52 7.26 2.72 6.61
C LYS A 52 7.05 2.27 5.17
N PRO A 53 6.99 3.18 4.19
CA PRO A 53 6.96 2.77 2.79
C PRO A 53 8.24 1.98 2.51
N VAL A 54 8.10 0.85 1.83
CA VAL A 54 9.27 0.14 1.28
C VAL A 54 9.95 1.11 0.32
N ARG A 55 11.29 1.21 0.41
CA ARG A 55 12.08 1.99 -0.55
C ARG A 55 12.00 1.29 -1.91
N CYS A 56 10.93 1.57 -2.66
CA CYS A 56 10.86 1.22 -4.06
C CYS A 56 11.54 2.34 -4.84
N VAL A 57 12.52 2.01 -5.69
CA VAL A 57 12.95 2.95 -6.74
C VAL A 57 11.71 3.29 -7.55
N PRO A 58 11.38 4.58 -7.76
CA PRO A 58 10.22 4.93 -8.57
C PRO A 58 10.39 4.32 -9.96
N HIS A 59 9.61 3.29 -10.27
CA HIS A 59 9.42 2.90 -11.65
C HIS A 59 8.66 4.06 -12.31
N THR A 60 9.25 4.65 -13.35
CA THR A 60 8.54 5.63 -14.18
C THR A 60 7.21 5.01 -14.62
N ALA A 61 6.12 5.80 -14.62
CA ALA A 61 4.80 5.31 -15.00
C ALA A 61 4.81 4.55 -16.34
N THR A 62 5.62 5.03 -17.29
CA THR A 62 5.90 4.39 -18.58
C THR A 62 6.45 2.98 -18.46
N HIS A 63 7.41 2.75 -17.57
CA HIS A 63 8.00 1.42 -17.34
C HIS A 63 6.98 0.44 -16.76
N CYS A 64 6.16 0.91 -15.81
CA CYS A 64 5.06 0.11 -15.25
C CYS A 64 4.02 -0.28 -16.31
N LEU A 65 3.63 0.67 -17.16
CA LEU A 65 2.68 0.43 -18.25
C LEU A 65 3.23 -0.55 -19.29
N LEU A 66 4.50 -0.42 -19.65
CA LEU A 66 5.15 -1.34 -20.60
C LEU A 66 5.18 -2.76 -20.03
N GLN A 67 5.59 -2.90 -18.76
CA GLN A 67 5.63 -4.21 -18.08
C GLN A 67 4.24 -4.82 -17.98
N LEU A 68 3.21 -4.04 -17.63
CA LEU A 68 1.83 -4.51 -17.56
C LEU A 68 1.28 -4.93 -18.93
N THR A 69 1.55 -4.13 -19.96
CA THR A 69 1.09 -4.41 -21.34
C THR A 69 1.74 -5.68 -21.86
N TRP A 70 3.04 -5.84 -21.63
CA TRP A 70 3.76 -7.05 -21.95
C TRP A 70 3.17 -8.26 -21.19
N SER A 71 3.01 -8.17 -19.87
CA SER A 71 2.48 -9.30 -19.07
C SER A 71 1.09 -9.71 -19.52
N ARG A 72 0.23 -8.75 -19.90
CA ARG A 72 -1.10 -9.04 -20.44
C ARG A 72 -1.04 -9.74 -21.81
N LYS A 73 -0.17 -9.29 -22.71
CA LYS A 73 0.04 -9.91 -24.03
C LYS A 73 0.54 -11.35 -23.91
N HIS A 74 1.23 -11.67 -22.83
CA HIS A 74 1.91 -12.93 -22.60
C HIS A 74 1.28 -13.76 -21.46
N ALA A 75 0.03 -13.42 -21.06
CA ALA A 75 -0.65 -14.07 -19.94
C ALA A 75 -1.00 -15.55 -20.18
N LEU A 76 -1.11 -15.97 -21.44
CA LEU A 76 -1.46 -17.34 -21.85
C LEU A 76 -0.24 -18.15 -22.30
N TRP A 77 0.97 -17.67 -22.03
CA TRP A 77 2.17 -18.38 -22.44
C TRP A 77 2.37 -19.67 -21.68
N THR A 78 2.73 -20.70 -22.45
CA THR A 78 3.16 -21.99 -21.88
C THR A 78 4.55 -21.85 -21.25
N PRO A 79 4.88 -22.68 -20.24
CA PRO A 79 6.21 -22.65 -19.61
C PRO A 79 7.37 -22.76 -20.61
N GLN A 80 7.18 -23.52 -21.70
CA GLN A 80 8.15 -23.66 -22.77
C GLN A 80 8.35 -22.37 -23.58
N GLN A 81 7.30 -21.59 -23.81
CA GLN A 81 7.36 -20.26 -24.46
C GLN A 81 8.00 -19.21 -23.55
N GLY A 82 7.83 -19.31 -22.22
CA GLY A 82 8.45 -18.41 -21.25
C GLY A 82 9.94 -18.64 -21.00
N SER A 83 10.49 -19.77 -21.45
CA SER A 83 11.87 -20.19 -21.16
C SER A 83 12.97 -19.27 -21.72
N CYS A 84 12.70 -18.56 -22.83
CA CYS A 84 13.67 -17.69 -23.51
C CYS A 84 13.49 -16.20 -23.15
N VAL A 85 12.54 -15.87 -22.27
CA VAL A 85 12.18 -14.48 -22.01
C VAL A 85 13.05 -13.94 -20.89
N MET A 86 14.18 -13.36 -21.28
CA MET A 86 14.93 -12.49 -20.39
C MET A 86 14.31 -11.10 -20.39
N PHE A 87 13.58 -10.80 -19.31
CA PHE A 87 13.49 -9.41 -18.91
C PHE A 87 14.84 -8.98 -18.36
N SER A 88 15.45 -7.95 -18.96
CA SER A 88 16.46 -7.12 -18.28
C SER A 88 15.78 -6.34 -17.16
N ASN A 89 15.32 -7.09 -16.17
CA ASN A 89 14.86 -6.57 -14.92
C ASN A 89 16.11 -6.20 -14.14
N LYS A 90 16.50 -4.93 -14.20
CA LYS A 90 17.59 -4.38 -13.40
C LYS A 90 17.33 -4.49 -11.87
N TYR A 91 16.29 -5.21 -11.42
CA TYR A 91 15.97 -5.47 -10.02
C TYR A 91 15.44 -6.89 -9.78
N ARG A 92 16.31 -7.87 -9.55
CA ARG A 92 16.00 -9.27 -9.12
C ARG A 92 14.63 -9.37 -8.42
N PHE A 93 13.62 -9.90 -9.11
CA PHE A 93 12.38 -10.31 -8.45
C PHE A 93 12.68 -11.66 -7.80
N ILE A 94 12.95 -11.66 -6.50
CA ILE A 94 13.05 -12.89 -5.71
C ILE A 94 11.60 -13.34 -5.45
N LEU A 95 11.25 -14.56 -5.87
CA LEU A 95 9.94 -15.18 -5.60
C LEU A 95 9.75 -15.51 -4.10
N GLN A 96 10.82 -15.44 -3.33
CA GLN A 96 10.80 -15.44 -1.88
C GLN A 96 10.78 -14.01 -1.35
N SER A 97 9.77 -13.75 -0.53
CA SER A 97 9.63 -12.58 0.31
C SER A 97 10.97 -12.08 0.86
N ASP A 98 11.42 -10.88 0.45
CA ASP A 98 12.45 -10.10 1.15
C ASP A 98 11.91 -9.53 2.49
N SER A 99 10.94 -10.21 3.11
CA SER A 99 10.75 -10.05 4.53
C SER A 99 11.88 -10.81 5.20
N ARG A 100 12.77 -10.09 5.85
CA ARG A 100 13.59 -10.59 6.96
C ARG A 100 12.71 -11.03 8.14
N ARG A 101 11.71 -11.85 7.88
CA ARG A 101 10.95 -12.59 8.88
C ARG A 101 11.47 -14.01 8.81
N THR A 102 12.39 -14.31 9.72
CA THR A 102 12.49 -15.64 10.29
C THR A 102 11.10 -15.98 10.79
N LEU A 103 10.42 -16.91 10.11
CA LEU A 103 9.31 -17.62 10.72
C LEU A 103 9.98 -18.51 11.77
N ILE A 104 9.67 -18.25 13.04
CA ILE A 104 9.91 -19.19 14.13
C ILE A 104 8.84 -20.26 14.01
#